data_AF-A0AB73R7B3-F1
#
_entry.id   AF-A0AB73R7B3-F1
#
_cell.length_a   1.000
_cell.length_b   1.000
_cell.length_c   1.000
_cell.angle_alpha   90.00
_cell.angle_beta   90.00
_cell.angle_gamma   90.00
#
_symmetry.space_group_name_H-M   'P 1'
#
loop_
_entity.id
_entity.type
_entity.pdbx_description
1 polymer ?
#
loop_
_entity_poly.entity_id
_entity_poly.type
_entity_poly.pdbx_seq_one_letter_code
_entity_poly.pdbx_strand_id
1 'polypeptide(L)'
;MLKNELQEKLTKLDSHLSCEIITKDNTKVDLNGNFFELQQQSAGDVIVKYAGETVLSMIKVDGTPAIKLEVGYVDKPNSKMFANLIELCGSYLPDNEEEE
;
A
#
# COMPACT_ATOMS: atom_id res chain seq x y z
N MET A 1 1.89 15.95 3.86
CA MET A 1 2.56 16.18 2.57
C MET A 1 2.87 14.89 1.81
N LEU A 2 3.33 13.82 2.48
CA LEU A 2 3.58 12.49 1.89
C LEU A 2 2.51 11.96 0.92
N LYS A 3 1.21 12.08 1.27
CA LYS A 3 0.10 11.62 0.43
C LYS A 3 0.08 12.25 -0.96
N ASN A 4 0.40 13.54 -1.07
CA ASN A 4 0.31 14.25 -2.34
C ASN A 4 1.47 13.88 -3.27
N GLU A 5 2.69 13.79 -2.75
CA GLU A 5 3.85 13.42 -3.57
C GLU A 5 3.81 11.96 -4.04
N LEU A 6 3.47 11.02 -3.14
CA LEU A 6 3.34 9.61 -3.50
C LEU A 6 2.24 9.42 -4.56
N GLN A 7 1.08 10.07 -4.38
CA GLN A 7 -0.01 10.02 -5.35
C GLN A 7 0.42 10.57 -6.71
N GLU A 8 1.16 11.69 -6.76
CA GLU A 8 1.67 12.24 -8.00
C GLU A 8 2.64 11.30 -8.73
N LYS A 9 3.54 10.63 -8.00
CA LYS A 9 4.46 9.65 -8.58
C LYS A 9 3.73 8.39 -9.06
N LEU A 10 2.71 7.94 -8.33
CA LEU A 10 1.85 6.83 -8.76
C LEU A 10 1.09 7.16 -10.04
N THR A 11 0.47 8.34 -10.14
CA THR A 11 -0.25 8.77 -11.35
C THR A 11 0.69 8.89 -12.57
N LYS A 12 1.97 9.25 -12.37
CA LYS A 12 2.98 9.24 -13.45
C LYS A 12 3.36 7.83 -13.90
N LEU A 13 3.28 6.85 -13.00
CA LEU A 13 3.54 5.45 -13.32
C LEU A 13 2.37 4.83 -14.11
N ASP A 14 1.14 5.04 -13.64
CA ASP A 14 -0.10 4.67 -14.31
C ASP A 14 -1.26 5.51 -13.73
N SER A 15 -2.14 6.05 -14.58
CA SER A 15 -3.25 6.90 -14.15
C SER A 15 -4.31 6.16 -13.32
N HIS A 16 -4.35 4.83 -13.36
CA HIS A 16 -5.26 4.00 -12.55
C HIS A 16 -4.73 3.71 -11.16
N LEU A 17 -3.48 4.09 -10.85
CA LEU A 17 -2.90 3.92 -9.52
C LEU A 17 -3.36 5.03 -8.57
N SER A 18 -3.71 4.62 -7.36
CA SER A 18 -4.05 5.53 -6.26
C SER A 18 -3.55 4.99 -4.93
N CYS A 19 -3.34 5.89 -3.98
CA CYS A 19 -2.93 5.52 -2.63
C CYS A 19 -3.92 6.02 -1.57
N GLU A 20 -4.03 5.26 -0.50
CA GLU A 20 -4.83 5.57 0.67
C GLU A 20 -3.97 5.40 1.92
N ILE A 21 -3.84 6.46 2.71
CA ILE A 21 -3.11 6.42 3.98
C ILE A 21 -4.13 6.19 5.09
N ILE A 22 -3.90 5.15 5.89
CA ILE A 22 -4.70 4.84 7.06
C ILE A 22 -4.27 5.75 8.20
N THR A 23 -5.13 6.70 8.57
CA THR A 23 -4.91 7.55 9.76
C THR A 23 -5.48 6.87 10.99
N LYS A 24 -5.03 7.27 12.20
CA LYS A 24 -5.52 6.74 13.49
C LYS A 24 -7.05 6.75 13.62
N ASP A 25 -7.70 7.66 12.91
CA ASP A 25 -9.14 7.92 12.98
C ASP A 25 -9.93 7.08 11.95
N ASN A 26 -9.24 6.40 11.03
CA ASN A 26 -9.82 5.79 9.84
C ASN A 26 -9.90 4.25 9.97
N THR A 27 -10.57 3.79 11.02
CA THR A 27 -10.87 2.37 11.24
C THR A 27 -11.81 1.89 10.13
N LYS A 28 -11.26 1.25 9.09
CA LYS A 28 -12.08 0.57 8.08
C LYS A 28 -12.63 -0.71 8.65
N VAL A 29 -13.91 -0.68 9.01
CA VAL A 29 -14.70 -1.88 9.30
C VAL A 29 -15.31 -2.31 7.97
N ASP A 30 -14.75 -3.36 7.36
CA ASP A 30 -15.39 -3.98 6.19
C ASP A 30 -16.54 -4.88 6.68
N LEU A 31 -17.77 -4.53 6.28
CA LEU A 31 -18.97 -5.27 6.67
C LEU A 31 -19.26 -6.37 5.65
N ASN A 32 -18.58 -7.51 5.80
CA ASN A 32 -18.97 -8.73 5.10
C ASN A 32 -19.79 -9.63 6.04
N GLY A 33 -21.12 -9.48 5.96
CA GLY A 33 -22.12 -10.46 6.41
C GLY A 33 -21.76 -11.23 7.69
N ASN A 34 -21.97 -10.60 8.84
CA ASN A 34 -21.90 -11.19 10.20
C ASN A 34 -20.53 -11.56 10.78
N PHE A 35 -19.40 -11.34 10.09
CA PHE A 35 -18.07 -11.50 10.68
C PHE A 35 -17.28 -10.20 10.67
N PHE A 36 -16.77 -9.80 11.85
CA PHE A 36 -15.83 -8.70 11.98
C PHE A 36 -14.44 -9.20 11.62
N GLU A 37 -14.02 -9.03 10.36
CA GLU A 37 -12.61 -9.18 10.04
C GLU A 37 -11.93 -7.84 10.33
N LEU A 38 -11.35 -7.72 11.53
CA LEU A 38 -10.37 -6.67 11.81
C LEU A 38 -9.14 -6.98 10.96
N GLN A 39 -9.13 -6.56 9.69
CA GLN A 39 -7.87 -6.39 9.00
C GLN A 39 -7.06 -5.40 9.85
N GLN A 40 -5.99 -5.87 10.48
CA GLN A 40 -5.11 -5.02 11.30
C GLN A 40 -4.43 -3.99 10.39
N GLN A 41 -5.16 -2.94 10.06
CA GLN A 41 -4.65 -1.76 9.40
C GLN A 41 -4.23 -0.81 10.52
N SER A 42 -2.91 -0.64 10.67
CA SER A 42 -2.33 0.25 11.66
C SER A 42 -2.29 1.67 11.11
N ALA A 43 -2.36 2.65 12.01
CA ALA A 43 -2.16 4.04 11.62
C ALA A 43 -0.76 4.23 11.02
N GLY A 44 -0.71 4.79 9.82
CA GLY A 44 0.52 4.92 9.03
C GLY A 44 0.63 3.92 7.88
N ASP A 45 -0.20 2.87 7.85
CA ASP A 45 -0.24 1.95 6.72
C ASP A 45 -0.71 2.68 5.45
N VAL A 46 -0.15 2.28 4.31
CA VAL A 46 -0.52 2.84 3.01
C VAL A 46 -0.99 1.73 2.09
N ILE A 47 -2.21 1.84 1.60
CA ILE A 47 -2.80 0.92 0.64
C ILE A 47 -2.64 1.51 -0.76
N VAL A 48 -2.11 0.73 -1.69
CA VAL A 48 -2.05 1.12 -3.11
C VAL A 48 -3.06 0.30 -3.90
N LYS A 49 -3.85 1.00 -4.71
CA LYS A 49 -4.90 0.42 -5.53
C LYS A 49 -4.62 0.63 -7.01
N TYR A 50 -4.94 -0.36 -7.82
CA TYR A 50 -4.99 -0.27 -9.29
C TYR A 50 -6.42 -0.46 -9.75
N ALA A 51 -6.97 0.54 -10.43
CA ALA A 51 -8.37 0.51 -10.90
C ALA A 51 -9.41 0.20 -9.79
N GLY A 52 -9.12 0.61 -8.55
CA GLY A 52 -9.98 0.39 -7.37
C GLY A 52 -9.63 -0.84 -6.54
N GLU A 53 -8.90 -1.81 -7.11
CA GLU A 53 -8.49 -3.04 -6.43
C GLU A 53 -7.17 -2.85 -5.69
N THR A 54 -7.09 -3.34 -4.45
CA THR A 54 -5.83 -3.30 -3.69
C THR A 54 -4.80 -4.22 -4.35
N VAL A 55 -3.63 -3.67 -4.66
CA VAL A 55 -2.54 -4.42 -5.31
C VAL A 55 -1.33 -4.62 -4.42
N LEU A 56 -1.07 -3.68 -3.51
CA LEU A 56 -0.09 -3.82 -2.44
C LEU A 56 -0.45 -2.94 -1.24
N SER A 57 0.18 -3.23 -0.11
CA SER A 57 0.12 -2.43 1.10
C SER A 57 1.55 -2.21 1.63
N MET A 58 1.86 -0.99 2.06
CA MET A 58 3.06 -0.66 2.83
C MET A 58 2.67 -0.68 4.31
N ILE A 59 3.20 -1.66 5.04
CA ILE A 59 2.81 -1.97 6.43
C ILE A 59 4.05 -2.28 7.27
N LYS A 60 3.87 -2.51 8.58
CA LYS A 60 4.89 -3.14 9.42
C LYS A 60 4.57 -4.62 9.62
N VAL A 61 5.54 -5.49 9.34
CA VAL A 61 5.50 -6.93 9.63
C VAL A 61 6.56 -7.21 10.68
N ASP A 62 6.16 -7.66 11.86
CA ASP A 62 7.07 -7.93 12.98
C ASP A 62 8.04 -6.76 13.28
N GLY A 63 7.50 -5.52 13.26
CA GLY A 63 8.26 -4.30 13.48
C GLY A 63 9.04 -3.78 12.27
N THR A 64 9.20 -4.60 11.22
CA THR A 64 9.94 -4.26 10.00
C THR A 64 9.01 -3.62 8.96
N PRO A 65 9.32 -2.42 8.42
CA PRO A 65 8.61 -1.85 7.28
C PRO A 65 8.70 -2.78 6.07
N ALA A 66 7.56 -3.10 5.47
CA ALA A 66 7.47 -4.09 4.41
C ALA A 66 6.42 -3.72 3.37
N ILE A 67 6.62 -4.23 2.15
CA ILE A 67 5.60 -4.26 1.10
C ILE A 67 4.92 -5.63 1.13
N LYS A 68 3.62 -5.65 1.41
CA LYS A 68 2.77 -6.81 1.22
C LYS A 68 2.12 -6.73 -0.16
N LEU A 69 2.37 -7.71 -1.01
CA LEU A 69 1.68 -7.85 -2.29
C LEU A 69 0.33 -8.52 -2.06
N GLU A 70 -0.75 -7.90 -2.52
CA GLU A 70 -2.12 -8.44 -2.39
C GLU A 70 -2.60 -9.06 -3.71
N VAL A 71 -1.84 -8.90 -4.80
CA VAL A 71 -2.10 -9.55 -6.09
C VAL A 71 -1.68 -11.01 -6.10
N GLY A 72 -2.56 -11.90 -6.58
CA GLY A 72 -2.26 -13.34 -6.70
C GLY A 72 -1.40 -13.73 -7.90
N TYR A 73 -1.43 -12.95 -8.99
CA TYR A 73 -0.63 -13.20 -10.20
C TYR A 73 -0.45 -11.90 -10.99
N VAL A 74 0.73 -11.70 -11.57
CA VAL A 74 1.06 -10.57 -12.45
C VAL A 74 1.44 -11.12 -13.82
N ASP A 75 0.76 -10.69 -14.86
CA ASP A 75 1.06 -11.12 -16.23
C ASP A 75 2.31 -10.41 -16.80
N LYS A 76 2.86 -10.95 -17.90
CA LYS A 76 4.05 -10.40 -18.54
C LYS A 76 3.89 -8.94 -19.00
N PRO A 77 2.75 -8.51 -19.56
CA PRO A 77 2.53 -7.09 -19.89
C PRO A 77 2.63 -6.16 -18.67
N ASN A 78 2.05 -6.55 -17.54
CA ASN A 78 2.00 -5.72 -16.33
C ASN A 78 3.21 -5.88 -15.41
N SER A 79 4.04 -6.92 -15.61
CA SER A 79 5.17 -7.23 -14.72
C SER A 79 6.17 -6.07 -14.58
N LYS A 80 6.39 -5.30 -15.65
CA LYS A 80 7.28 -4.13 -15.61
C LYS A 80 6.67 -2.99 -14.79
N MET A 81 5.37 -2.74 -14.94
CA MET A 81 4.66 -1.71 -14.17
C MET A 81 4.67 -2.07 -12.68
N PHE A 82 4.41 -3.33 -12.34
CA PHE A 82 4.48 -3.82 -10.95
C PHE A 82 5.88 -3.76 -10.36
N ALA A 83 6.93 -4.08 -11.11
CA ALA A 83 8.31 -3.94 -10.64
C ALA A 83 8.65 -2.48 -10.27
N ASN A 84 8.30 -1.54 -11.15
CA ASN A 84 8.48 -0.11 -10.89
C ASN A 84 7.63 0.37 -9.71
N LEU A 85 6.43 -0.19 -9.53
CA LEU A 85 5.54 0.13 -8.41
C LEU A 85 6.15 -0.31 -7.08
N ILE A 86 6.71 -1.53 -7.02
CA ILE A 86 7.40 -2.05 -5.84
C ILE A 86 8.62 -1.19 -5.50
N GLU A 87 9.43 -0.85 -6.50
CA GLU A 87 10.60 0.04 -6.32
C GLU A 87 10.19 1.41 -5.78
N LEU A 88 9.16 2.02 -6.39
CA LEU A 88 8.63 3.32 -5.95
C LEU A 88 8.16 3.24 -4.50
N CYS A 89 7.29 2.29 -4.17
CA CYS A 89 6.76 2.13 -2.80
C CYS A 89 7.88 1.83 -1.80
N GLY A 90 8.87 1.02 -2.18
CA GLY A 90 10.02 0.68 -1.33
C GLY A 90 10.83 1.90 -0.92
N SER A 91 10.97 2.89 -1.80
CA SER A 91 11.66 4.15 -1.51
C SER A 91 10.97 5.04 -0.47
N TYR A 92 9.71 4.74 -0.11
CA TYR A 92 8.94 5.44 0.92
C TYR A 92 8.88 4.67 2.25
N LEU A 93 9.38 3.44 2.30
CA LEU A 93 9.54 2.74 3.56
C LEU A 93 10.73 3.34 4.31
N PRO A 94 10.62 3.57 5.63
CA PRO A 94 11.76 3.98 6.43
C PRO A 94 12.81 2.87 6.42
N ASP A 95 14.08 3.25 6.42
CA ASP A 95 15.18 2.32 6.64
C ASP A 95 15.01 1.67 8.02
N ASN A 96 15.49 0.43 8.17
CA ASN A 96 15.36 -0.37 9.41
C ASN A 96 16.16 0.19 10.61
N GLU A 97 16.62 1.43 10.55
CA GLU A 97 17.38 2.07 11.61
C GLU A 97 16.77 3.43 11.93
N GLU A 98 15.92 3.43 12.95
CA GLU A 98 15.95 4.39 14.05
C GLU A 98 15.34 3.67 15.26
N GLU A 99 16.08 2.69 15.80
CA GLU A 99 16.05 2.44 17.24
C GLU A 99 16.75 3.64 17.91
N GLU A 100 15.93 4.54 18.46
CA GLU A 100 16.23 5.56 19.49
C GLU A 100 17.30 6.64 19.24
#